data_AF-A0A1B1PYG8-F1
#
_entry.id   AF-A0A1B1PYG8-F1
#
_cell.length_a   1.000
_cell.length_b   1.000
_cell.length_c   1.000
_cell.angle_alpha   90.00
_cell.angle_beta   90.00
_cell.angle_gamma   90.00
#
_symmetry.space_group_name_H-M   'P 1'
#
loop_
_entity.id
_entity.type
_entity.pdbx_description
1 polymer ?
#
loop_
_entity_poly.entity_id
_entity_poly.type
_entity_poly.pdbx_seq_one_letter_code
_entity_poly.pdbx_strand_id
1 'polypeptide(L)'
;MTTSNGDPLTPPRIRLKALKWSPHLPPVEIEDATPAQREAMKVTPSAKKVSPYVRTLAHDPESYVARTTLFNAIMYAEGGLPRADRELGALGASLVNGCEYCANVHARQHHKLSGSSSLIAALWTAQPETLPERDQAILALAESLTQTPPTATPAHIDRLKASGMEPFEVVDLIHSIAIFGWANRLMHPLGHSDT
;
A
#
# COMPACT_ATOMS: atom_id res chain seq x y z
N MET A 1 -3.20 -2.84 -39.76
CA MET A 1 -4.03 -3.42 -38.68
C MET A 1 -3.49 -2.89 -37.37
N THR A 2 -4.20 -1.93 -36.79
CA THR A 2 -3.88 -1.26 -35.53
C THR A 2 -4.00 -2.26 -34.38
N THR A 3 -2.91 -2.46 -33.65
CA THR A 3 -2.92 -3.19 -32.38
C THR A 3 -3.73 -2.40 -31.37
N SER A 4 -4.84 -2.98 -30.96
CA SER A 4 -5.75 -2.52 -29.91
C SER A 4 -4.97 -2.06 -28.67
N ASN A 5 -5.18 -0.79 -28.30
CA ASN A 5 -4.84 -0.24 -27.00
C ASN A 5 -5.31 -1.18 -25.88
N GLY A 6 -4.44 -1.38 -24.88
CA GLY A 6 -4.79 -2.12 -23.67
C GLY A 6 -6.03 -1.53 -23.03
N ASP A 7 -6.96 -2.40 -22.66
CA ASP A 7 -8.14 -2.09 -21.87
C ASP A 7 -7.74 -1.26 -20.64
N PRO A 8 -8.32 -0.07 -20.39
CA PRO A 8 -8.02 0.69 -19.18
C PRO A 8 -8.31 -0.20 -17.96
N LEU A 9 -7.27 -0.44 -17.16
CA LEU A 9 -7.27 -1.25 -15.95
C LEU A 9 -8.60 -1.07 -15.19
N THR A 10 -9.46 -2.09 -15.23
CA THR A 10 -10.67 -2.12 -14.40
C THR A 10 -10.23 -1.89 -12.96
N PRO A 11 -10.72 -0.84 -12.27
CA PRO A 11 -10.28 -0.53 -10.92
C PRO A 11 -10.52 -1.75 -10.02
N PRO A 12 -9.56 -2.14 -9.18
CA PRO A 12 -9.67 -3.35 -8.37
C PRO A 12 -10.90 -3.23 -7.45
N ARG A 13 -11.70 -4.30 -7.37
CA ARG A 13 -12.92 -4.32 -6.58
C ARG A 13 -12.59 -4.28 -5.09
N ILE A 14 -12.59 -3.08 -4.50
CA ILE A 14 -12.41 -2.91 -3.06
C ILE A 14 -13.60 -3.51 -2.33
N ARG A 15 -13.33 -4.38 -1.36
CA ARG A 15 -14.36 -5.01 -0.53
C ARG A 15 -14.20 -4.55 0.90
N LEU A 16 -15.31 -4.28 1.57
CA LEU A 16 -15.24 -4.02 3.01
C LEU A 16 -14.96 -5.28 3.81
N LYS A 17 -15.11 -6.50 3.28
CA LYS A 17 -14.64 -7.73 3.94
C LYS A 17 -13.13 -7.89 3.73
N ALA A 18 -12.42 -8.32 4.78
CA ALA A 18 -10.99 -8.63 4.68
C ALA A 18 -10.77 -9.81 3.73
N LEU A 19 -9.77 -9.68 2.86
CA LEU A 19 -9.31 -10.76 1.98
C LEU A 19 -8.31 -11.66 2.71
N LYS A 20 -8.24 -12.92 2.30
CA LYS A 20 -7.15 -13.84 2.65
C LYS A 20 -6.10 -13.76 1.54
N TRP A 21 -4.83 -13.81 1.93
CA TRP A 21 -3.71 -13.95 0.99
C TRP A 21 -3.10 -15.34 1.13
N SER A 22 -2.83 -15.97 -0.01
CA SER A 22 -2.29 -17.32 -0.13
C SER A 22 -1.03 -17.30 -1.00
N PRO A 23 0.10 -17.89 -0.54
CA PRO A 23 1.35 -17.83 -1.28
C PRO A 23 1.37 -18.81 -2.45
N HIS A 24 2.12 -18.48 -3.50
CA HIS A 24 2.47 -19.38 -4.60
C HIS A 24 3.72 -20.22 -4.29
N LEU A 25 4.58 -19.74 -3.39
CA LEU A 25 5.72 -20.49 -2.87
C LEU A 25 5.38 -21.11 -1.51
N PRO A 26 5.85 -22.32 -1.19
CA PRO A 26 5.67 -22.89 0.14
C PRO A 26 6.23 -21.93 1.20
N PRO A 27 5.43 -21.48 2.18
CA PRO A 27 5.92 -20.64 3.26
C PRO A 27 6.90 -21.43 4.15
N VAL A 28 7.84 -20.78 4.81
CA VAL A 28 8.70 -21.43 5.82
C VAL A 28 7.83 -22.07 6.90
N GLU A 29 7.88 -23.39 7.08
CA GLU A 29 7.19 -24.08 8.18
C GLU A 29 7.83 -23.73 9.53
N ILE A 30 7.01 -23.53 10.56
CA ILE A 30 7.48 -22.98 11.84
C ILE A 30 8.37 -24.01 12.55
N GLU A 31 7.99 -25.29 12.48
CA GLU A 31 8.77 -26.41 12.98
C GLU A 31 10.17 -26.52 12.34
N ASP A 32 10.28 -26.23 11.04
CA ASP A 32 11.50 -26.43 10.26
C ASP A 32 12.35 -25.16 10.12
N ALA A 33 11.86 -24.02 10.62
CA ALA A 33 12.52 -22.73 10.48
C ALA A 33 13.95 -22.76 11.07
N THR A 34 14.90 -22.14 10.40
CA THR A 34 16.24 -21.91 10.98
C THR A 34 16.16 -20.92 12.16
N PRO A 35 17.18 -20.84 13.03
CA PRO A 35 17.23 -19.81 14.08
C PRO A 35 17.08 -18.39 13.53
N ALA A 36 17.72 -18.08 12.40
CA ALA A 36 17.61 -16.78 11.75
C ALA A 36 16.18 -16.48 11.25
N GLN A 37 15.52 -17.47 10.64
CA GLN A 37 14.12 -17.34 10.20
C GLN A 37 13.16 -17.15 11.37
N ARG A 38 13.33 -17.90 12.46
CA ARG A 38 12.52 -17.72 13.68
C ARG A 38 12.69 -16.34 14.28
N GLU A 39 13.92 -15.83 14.33
CA GLU A 39 14.18 -14.49 14.85
C GLU A 39 13.54 -13.43 13.96
N ALA A 40 13.75 -13.54 12.64
CA ALA A 40 13.16 -12.62 11.67
C ALA A 40 11.63 -12.56 11.79
N MET A 41 10.95 -13.70 11.91
CA MET A 41 9.48 -13.76 12.05
C MET A 41 8.93 -13.11 13.33
N LYS A 42 9.76 -12.75 14.32
CA LYS A 42 9.34 -11.91 15.45
C LYS A 42 9.10 -10.46 15.06
N VAL A 43 9.76 -9.99 14.00
CA VAL A 43 9.61 -8.64 13.45
C VAL A 43 8.43 -8.65 12.47
N THR A 44 7.21 -8.44 12.96
CA THR A 44 6.03 -8.48 12.08
C THR A 44 5.57 -7.08 11.63
N PRO A 45 5.02 -6.96 10.41
CA PRO A 45 4.33 -5.74 10.01
C PRO A 45 3.17 -5.49 10.98
N SER A 46 3.08 -4.27 11.51
CA SER A 46 1.99 -3.87 12.40
C SER A 46 1.88 -4.64 13.73
N ALA A 47 2.95 -5.33 14.18
CA ALA A 47 2.95 -6.18 15.38
C ALA A 47 1.85 -7.26 15.39
N LYS A 48 1.47 -7.77 14.22
CA LYS A 48 0.43 -8.81 14.04
C LYS A 48 1.01 -10.23 14.12
N LYS A 49 0.12 -11.22 13.97
CA LYS A 49 0.46 -12.65 13.88
C LYS A 49 1.43 -12.93 12.72
N VAL A 50 2.24 -13.98 12.87
CA VAL A 50 3.10 -14.56 11.82
C VAL A 50 2.20 -15.15 10.73
N SER A 51 1.94 -14.37 9.68
CA SER A 51 1.06 -14.76 8.58
C SER A 51 1.78 -15.61 7.52
N PRO A 52 1.06 -16.25 6.59
CA PRO A 52 1.68 -16.91 5.45
C PRO A 52 2.59 -15.98 4.64
N TYR A 53 2.26 -14.69 4.54
CA TYR A 53 3.11 -13.69 3.88
C TYR A 53 4.43 -13.49 4.63
N VAL A 54 4.38 -13.31 5.96
CA VAL A 54 5.58 -13.23 6.81
C VAL A 54 6.46 -14.46 6.63
N ARG A 55 5.86 -15.65 6.69
CA ARG A 55 6.58 -16.92 6.53
C ARG A 55 7.15 -17.11 5.12
N THR A 56 6.51 -16.55 4.09
CA THR A 56 7.02 -16.60 2.71
C THR A 56 8.23 -15.68 2.55
N LEU A 57 8.18 -14.47 3.10
CA LEU A 57 9.31 -13.54 3.05
C LEU A 57 10.49 -13.99 3.92
N ALA A 58 10.23 -14.74 4.99
CA ALA A 58 11.28 -15.27 5.86
C ALA A 58 12.24 -16.24 5.15
N HIS A 59 11.98 -16.68 3.91
CA HIS A 59 13.00 -17.37 3.11
C HIS A 59 14.28 -16.52 2.92
N ASP A 60 14.16 -15.19 2.94
CA ASP A 60 15.28 -14.24 3.04
C ASP A 60 15.14 -13.38 4.32
N PRO A 61 15.66 -13.86 5.47
CA PRO A 61 15.46 -13.22 6.77
C PRO A 61 15.96 -11.77 6.83
N GLU A 62 17.12 -11.47 6.25
CA GLU A 62 17.76 -10.16 6.36
C GLU A 62 16.96 -9.11 5.60
N SER A 63 16.63 -9.39 4.34
CA SER A 63 15.80 -8.51 3.51
C SER A 63 14.42 -8.31 4.14
N TYR A 64 13.83 -9.37 4.69
CA TYR A 64 12.53 -9.29 5.37
C TYR A 64 12.56 -8.37 6.60
N VAL A 65 13.58 -8.48 7.46
CA VAL A 65 13.70 -7.65 8.66
C VAL A 65 13.95 -6.20 8.30
N ALA A 66 14.84 -5.93 7.33
CA ALA A 66 15.13 -4.57 6.87
C ALA A 66 13.88 -3.90 6.31
N ARG A 67 13.16 -4.59 5.41
CA ARG A 67 11.85 -4.17 4.90
C ARG A 67 10.89 -3.85 6.03
N THR A 68 10.69 -4.79 6.96
CA THR A 68 9.60 -4.71 7.93
C THR A 68 9.87 -3.60 8.95
N THR A 69 11.13 -3.41 9.32
CA THR A 69 11.58 -2.27 10.12
C THR A 69 11.27 -0.95 9.42
N LEU A 70 11.66 -0.81 8.15
CA LEU A 70 11.38 0.40 7.36
C LEU A 70 9.88 0.64 7.20
N PHE A 71 9.12 -0.40 6.86
CA PHE A 71 7.66 -0.35 6.76
C PHE A 71 7.03 0.16 8.05
N ASN A 72 7.44 -0.39 9.19
CA ASN A 72 6.89 0.01 10.49
C ASN A 72 7.26 1.47 10.82
N ALA A 73 8.50 1.88 10.54
CA ALA A 73 8.94 3.26 10.71
C ALA A 73 8.14 4.24 9.86
N ILE A 74 7.79 3.89 8.62
CA ILE A 74 6.99 4.75 7.73
C ILE A 74 5.52 4.77 8.17
N MET A 75 4.89 3.60 8.32
CA MET A 75 3.43 3.53 8.51
C MET A 75 2.98 3.90 9.93
N TYR A 76 3.86 3.76 10.92
CA TYR A 76 3.55 3.98 12.33
C TYR A 76 4.41 5.06 13.00
N ALA A 77 5.19 5.85 12.25
CA ALA A 77 5.91 7.00 12.80
C ALA A 77 4.97 7.92 13.59
N GLU A 78 5.45 8.36 14.76
CA GLU A 78 4.80 9.37 15.60
C GLU A 78 5.06 10.78 15.05
N GLY A 79 4.02 11.61 15.03
CA GLY A 79 4.07 12.88 14.31
C GLY A 79 4.16 12.68 12.80
N GLY A 80 4.34 13.77 12.06
CA GLY A 80 4.40 13.67 10.61
C GLY A 80 3.02 13.66 9.93
N LEU A 81 2.96 13.03 8.77
CA LEU A 81 1.71 12.85 8.03
C LEU A 81 0.72 11.98 8.84
N PRO A 82 -0.56 12.39 8.98
CA PRO A 82 -1.57 11.58 9.64
C PRO A 82 -1.64 10.16 9.09
N ARG A 83 -1.86 9.18 9.97
CA ARG A 83 -1.89 7.77 9.57
C ARG A 83 -2.98 7.49 8.52
N ALA A 84 -4.14 8.14 8.59
CA ALA A 84 -5.18 7.98 7.58
C ALA A 84 -4.68 8.35 6.17
N ASP A 85 -3.86 9.40 6.05
CA ASP A 85 -3.31 9.88 4.79
C ASP A 85 -2.20 8.97 4.27
N ARG A 86 -1.38 8.39 5.17
CA ARG A 86 -0.41 7.34 4.81
C ARG A 86 -1.11 6.13 4.17
N GLU A 87 -2.23 5.69 4.76
CA GLU A 87 -3.05 4.59 4.22
C GLU A 87 -3.70 4.97 2.89
N LEU A 88 -4.06 6.25 2.67
CA LEU A 88 -4.59 6.73 1.39
C LEU A 88 -3.52 6.73 0.28
N GLY A 89 -2.30 7.16 0.58
CA GLY A 89 -1.17 7.07 -0.36
C GLY A 89 -0.83 5.62 -0.72
N ALA A 90 -0.82 4.74 0.28
CA ALA A 90 -0.66 3.29 0.10
C ALA A 90 -1.75 2.68 -0.79
N LEU A 91 -3.00 3.11 -0.61
CA LEU A 91 -4.12 2.72 -1.45
C LEU A 91 -3.91 3.17 -2.90
N GLY A 92 -3.61 4.44 -3.14
CA GLY A 92 -3.38 4.95 -4.50
C GLY A 92 -2.30 4.17 -5.26
N ALA A 93 -1.17 3.90 -4.61
CA ALA A 93 -0.11 3.06 -5.18
C ALA A 93 -0.59 1.63 -5.47
N SER A 94 -1.36 1.05 -4.55
CA SER A 94 -1.91 -0.30 -4.71
C SER A 94 -2.92 -0.40 -5.85
N LEU A 95 -3.72 0.64 -6.08
CA LEU A 95 -4.65 0.72 -7.20
C LEU A 95 -3.91 0.72 -8.54
N VAL A 96 -2.88 1.57 -8.68
CA VAL A 96 -2.06 1.64 -9.91
C VAL A 96 -1.32 0.33 -10.18
N ASN A 97 -0.75 -0.29 -9.14
CA ASN A 97 -0.03 -1.55 -9.30
C ASN A 97 -0.97 -2.76 -9.54
N GLY A 98 -2.28 -2.61 -9.34
CA GLY A 98 -3.26 -3.70 -9.43
C GLY A 98 -3.31 -4.63 -8.21
N CYS A 99 -2.87 -4.17 -7.03
CA CYS A 99 -2.91 -4.97 -5.79
C CYS A 99 -4.25 -4.94 -5.10
N GLU A 100 -5.12 -5.89 -5.47
CA GLU A 100 -6.43 -6.06 -4.82
C GLU A 100 -6.31 -6.25 -3.31
N TYR A 101 -5.41 -7.12 -2.85
CA TYR A 101 -5.20 -7.35 -1.41
C TYR A 101 -4.79 -6.07 -0.68
N CYS A 102 -3.78 -5.38 -1.21
CA CYS A 102 -3.23 -4.19 -0.60
C CYS A 102 -4.26 -3.05 -0.63
N ALA A 103 -4.89 -2.81 -1.78
CA ALA A 103 -5.94 -1.82 -1.93
C ALA A 103 -7.09 -2.07 -0.94
N ASN A 104 -7.49 -3.34 -0.77
CA ASN A 104 -8.50 -3.71 0.22
C ASN A 104 -8.09 -3.37 1.65
N VAL A 105 -6.88 -3.77 2.05
CA VAL A 105 -6.35 -3.53 3.40
C VAL A 105 -6.26 -2.03 3.68
N HIS A 106 -5.71 -1.25 2.75
CA HIS A 106 -5.47 0.18 2.94
C HIS A 106 -6.75 1.00 2.87
N ALA A 107 -7.70 0.66 1.99
CA ALA A 107 -9.01 1.31 1.98
C ALA A 107 -9.78 1.07 3.29
N ARG A 108 -9.77 -0.17 3.81
CA ARG A 108 -10.40 -0.49 5.10
C ARG A 108 -9.74 0.25 6.27
N GLN A 109 -8.42 0.34 6.27
CA GLN A 109 -7.68 0.99 7.34
C GLN A 109 -7.81 2.51 7.29
N HIS A 110 -7.80 3.12 6.10
CA HIS A 110 -8.13 4.53 5.92
C HIS A 110 -9.55 4.82 6.43
N HIS A 111 -10.57 4.09 5.96
CA HIS A 111 -11.95 4.26 6.41
C HIS A 111 -12.10 4.19 7.93
N LYS A 112 -11.43 3.22 8.57
CA LYS A 112 -11.42 3.08 10.03
C LYS A 112 -10.79 4.28 10.73
N LEU A 113 -9.72 4.86 10.18
CA LEU A 113 -8.97 5.95 10.81
C LEU A 113 -9.59 7.32 10.55
N SER A 114 -10.12 7.57 9.34
CA SER A 114 -10.75 8.83 8.96
C SER A 114 -12.20 8.93 9.43
N GLY A 115 -12.86 7.78 9.71
CA GLY A 115 -14.28 7.72 10.04
C GLY A 115 -15.20 8.10 8.87
N SER A 116 -14.65 8.24 7.66
CA SER A 116 -15.36 8.70 6.47
C SER A 116 -15.60 7.56 5.48
N SER A 117 -16.81 7.47 4.93
CA SER A 117 -17.15 6.54 3.84
C SER A 117 -16.96 7.15 2.45
N SER A 118 -16.58 8.44 2.36
CA SER A 118 -16.44 9.18 1.10
C SER A 118 -15.49 8.49 0.12
N LEU A 119 -14.32 8.05 0.57
CA LEU A 119 -13.36 7.29 -0.22
C LEU A 119 -13.95 6.01 -0.81
N ILE A 120 -14.66 5.23 0.01
CA ILE A 120 -15.26 3.97 -0.45
C ILE A 120 -16.37 4.25 -1.47
N ALA A 121 -17.19 5.27 -1.22
CA ALA A 121 -18.24 5.68 -2.15
C ALA A 121 -17.64 6.15 -3.49
N ALA A 122 -16.64 7.04 -3.46
CA ALA A 122 -15.96 7.55 -4.64
C ALA A 122 -15.30 6.44 -5.47
N LEU A 123 -14.68 5.45 -4.83
CA LEU A 123 -14.09 4.29 -5.52
C LEU A 123 -15.16 3.38 -6.13
N TRP A 124 -16.31 3.23 -5.47
CA TRP A 124 -17.43 2.44 -5.99
C TRP A 124 -18.15 3.10 -7.16
N THR A 125 -18.33 4.42 -7.11
CA THR A 125 -18.98 5.20 -8.17
C THR A 125 -18.01 5.66 -9.27
N ALA A 126 -16.71 5.40 -9.10
CA ALA A 126 -15.63 5.89 -9.96
C ALA A 126 -15.62 7.43 -10.09
N GLN A 127 -15.85 8.13 -8.98
CA GLN A 127 -15.93 9.60 -8.89
C GLN A 127 -14.94 10.16 -7.86
N PRO A 128 -13.62 10.01 -8.07
CA PRO A 128 -12.60 10.50 -7.12
C PRO A 128 -12.64 12.03 -6.92
N GLU A 129 -13.20 12.79 -7.87
CA GLU A 129 -13.40 14.24 -7.79
C GLU A 129 -14.38 14.68 -6.69
N THR A 130 -15.16 13.74 -6.13
CA THR A 130 -16.08 14.01 -5.01
C THR A 130 -15.37 14.02 -3.65
N LEU A 131 -14.10 13.65 -3.60
CA LEU A 131 -13.30 13.65 -2.37
C LEU A 131 -12.89 15.07 -1.96
N PRO A 132 -12.52 15.30 -0.69
CA PRO A 132 -11.86 16.53 -0.28
C PRO A 132 -10.57 16.76 -1.08
N GLU A 133 -10.21 18.02 -1.32
CA GLU A 133 -9.04 18.38 -2.15
C GLU A 133 -7.74 17.75 -1.64
N ARG A 134 -7.57 17.62 -0.32
CA ARG A 134 -6.41 16.94 0.28
C ARG A 134 -6.31 15.48 -0.16
N ASP A 135 -7.42 14.74 -0.12
CA ASP A 135 -7.47 13.32 -0.50
C ASP A 135 -7.24 13.16 -2.01
N GLN A 136 -7.82 14.06 -2.82
CA GLN A 136 -7.56 14.09 -4.27
C GLN A 136 -6.08 14.33 -4.58
N ALA A 137 -5.45 15.27 -3.87
CA ALA A 137 -4.03 15.58 -4.06
C ALA A 137 -3.13 14.40 -3.66
N ILE A 138 -3.45 13.70 -2.56
CA ILE A 138 -2.74 12.49 -2.12
C ILE A 138 -2.84 11.40 -3.20
N LEU A 139 -4.06 11.11 -3.68
CA LEU A 139 -4.28 10.09 -4.71
C LEU A 139 -3.57 10.43 -6.02
N ALA A 140 -3.62 11.69 -6.45
CA ALA A 140 -2.96 12.14 -7.68
C ALA A 140 -1.42 12.00 -7.61
N LEU A 141 -0.81 12.33 -6.47
CA LEU A 141 0.62 12.08 -6.28
C LEU A 141 0.92 10.58 -6.25
N ALA A 142 0.14 9.80 -5.51
CA ALA A 142 0.33 8.35 -5.40
C ALA A 142 0.25 7.67 -6.77
N GLU A 143 -0.71 8.08 -7.61
CA GLU A 143 -0.84 7.57 -8.96
C GLU A 143 0.40 7.92 -9.81
N SER A 144 0.73 9.21 -9.88
CA SER A 144 1.83 9.70 -10.73
C SER A 144 3.19 9.14 -10.31
N LEU A 145 3.44 8.99 -9.00
CA LEU A 145 4.70 8.44 -8.49
C LEU A 145 4.79 6.92 -8.68
N THR A 146 3.68 6.22 -8.82
CA THR A 146 3.65 4.75 -8.94
C THR A 146 3.71 4.25 -10.38
N GLN A 147 3.25 5.05 -11.35
CA GLN A 147 3.34 4.74 -12.77
C GLN A 147 4.77 4.34 -13.21
N THR A 148 4.88 3.60 -14.31
CA THR A 148 6.19 3.22 -14.89
C THR A 148 6.22 3.66 -16.37
N PRO A 149 7.03 4.68 -16.74
CA PRO A 149 7.87 5.49 -15.85
C PRO A 149 7.04 6.37 -14.90
N PRO A 150 7.58 6.76 -13.73
CA PRO A 150 6.88 7.68 -12.83
C PRO A 150 6.77 9.06 -13.48
N THR A 151 5.65 9.73 -13.21
CA THR A 151 5.28 11.03 -13.80
C THR A 151 5.11 12.14 -12.74
N ALA A 152 5.46 11.88 -11.48
CA ALA A 152 5.43 12.88 -10.42
C ALA A 152 6.38 14.07 -10.72
N THR A 153 5.91 15.28 -10.43
CA THR A 153 6.60 16.56 -10.72
C THR A 153 6.48 17.53 -9.54
N PRO A 154 7.26 18.64 -9.51
CA PRO A 154 7.12 19.67 -8.48
C PRO A 154 5.69 20.23 -8.34
N ALA A 155 4.91 20.28 -9.42
CA ALA A 155 3.52 20.75 -9.36
C ALA A 155 2.64 19.90 -8.41
N HIS A 156 2.92 18.60 -8.28
CA HIS A 156 2.22 17.74 -7.33
C HIS A 156 2.56 18.09 -5.88
N ILE A 157 3.83 18.44 -5.62
CA ILE A 157 4.30 18.90 -4.31
C ILE A 157 3.63 20.22 -3.95
N ASP A 158 3.54 21.15 -4.90
CA ASP A 158 2.92 22.46 -4.69
C ASP A 158 1.43 22.34 -4.39
N ARG A 159 0.72 21.44 -5.08
CA ARG A 159 -0.69 21.14 -4.80
C ARG A 159 -0.89 20.60 -3.38
N LEU A 160 -0.02 19.69 -2.91
CA LEU A 160 -0.09 19.16 -1.55
C LEU A 160 0.12 20.26 -0.51
N LYS A 161 1.10 21.14 -0.70
CA LYS A 161 1.33 22.30 0.18
C LYS A 161 0.13 23.25 0.18
N ALA A 162 -0.47 23.52 -0.98
CA ALA A 162 -1.67 24.35 -1.09
C ALA A 162 -2.88 23.75 -0.36
N SER A 163 -2.92 22.42 -0.16
CA SER A 163 -3.93 21.74 0.68
C SER A 163 -3.68 21.84 2.19
N GLY A 164 -2.63 22.54 2.61
CA GLY A 164 -2.25 22.72 4.01
C GLY A 164 -1.31 21.65 4.55
N MET A 165 -0.61 20.89 3.69
CA MET A 165 0.45 19.99 4.14
C MET A 165 1.76 20.74 4.41
N GLU A 166 2.37 20.43 5.55
CA GLU A 166 3.71 20.86 5.88
C GLU A 166 4.77 20.04 5.11
N PRO A 167 5.99 20.58 4.88
CA PRO A 167 7.01 19.90 4.10
C PRO A 167 7.38 18.50 4.60
N PHE A 168 7.39 18.29 5.92
CA PHE A 168 7.71 16.97 6.50
C PHE A 168 6.60 15.94 6.21
N GLU A 169 5.34 16.36 6.14
CA GLU A 169 4.21 15.48 5.79
C GLU A 169 4.31 15.01 4.34
N VAL A 170 4.79 15.87 3.44
CA VAL A 170 5.00 15.51 2.02
C VAL A 170 6.09 14.44 1.89
N VAL A 171 7.19 14.56 2.64
CA VAL A 171 8.26 13.55 2.65
C VAL A 171 7.75 12.20 3.17
N ASP A 172 6.98 12.22 4.27
CA ASP A 172 6.34 11.02 4.82
C ASP A 172 5.39 10.35 3.82
N LEU A 173 4.63 11.15 3.06
CA LEU A 173 3.73 10.65 2.04
C LEU A 173 4.51 9.94 0.91
N ILE A 174 5.60 10.55 0.43
CA ILE A 174 6.43 9.98 -0.62
C ILE A 174 7.04 8.65 -0.17
N HIS A 175 7.57 8.56 1.06
CA HIS A 175 8.06 7.30 1.61
C HIS A 175 6.98 6.22 1.67
N SER A 176 5.77 6.60 2.07
CA SER A 176 4.61 5.70 2.11
C SER A 176 4.27 5.17 0.72
N ILE A 177 4.18 6.04 -0.29
CA ILE A 177 3.88 5.62 -1.67
C ILE A 177 4.98 4.68 -2.20
N ALA A 178 6.26 5.05 -2.01
CA ALA A 178 7.39 4.29 -2.51
C ALA A 178 7.48 2.88 -1.91
N ILE A 179 7.29 2.74 -0.58
CA ILE A 179 7.35 1.43 0.08
C ILE A 179 6.22 0.51 -0.40
N PHE A 180 5.06 1.06 -0.80
CA PHE A 180 3.98 0.28 -1.40
C PHE A 180 4.26 -0.10 -2.85
N GLY A 181 4.91 0.75 -3.63
CA GLY A 181 5.46 0.35 -4.93
C GLY A 181 6.33 -0.91 -4.82
N TRP A 182 7.19 -0.98 -3.81
CA TRP A 182 8.00 -2.16 -3.54
C TRP A 182 7.18 -3.34 -2.98
N ALA A 183 6.30 -3.10 -2.01
CA ALA A 183 5.49 -4.16 -1.40
C ALA A 183 4.54 -4.82 -2.41
N ASN A 184 3.89 -4.05 -3.29
CA ASN A 184 3.00 -4.57 -4.33
C ASN A 184 3.77 -5.50 -5.30
N ARG A 185 5.02 -5.14 -5.64
CA ARG A 185 5.91 -5.96 -6.48
C ARG A 185 6.33 -7.27 -5.82
N LEU A 186 6.19 -7.41 -4.51
CA LEU A 186 6.32 -8.71 -3.83
C LEU A 186 4.97 -9.45 -3.73
N MET A 187 3.89 -8.74 -3.41
CA MET A 187 2.59 -9.35 -3.13
C MET A 187 1.99 -10.08 -4.33
N HIS A 188 2.10 -9.52 -5.56
CA HIS A 188 1.53 -10.18 -6.75
C HIS A 188 2.31 -11.39 -7.22
N PRO A 189 3.63 -11.33 -7.37
CA PRO A 189 4.34 -12.47 -7.95
C PRO A 189 4.42 -13.64 -6.96
N LEU A 190 4.38 -13.36 -5.66
CA LEU A 190 4.52 -14.38 -4.61
C LEU A 190 3.20 -15.00 -4.15
N GLY A 191 2.04 -14.52 -4.59
CA GLY A 191 0.76 -15.09 -4.15
C GLY A 191 -0.47 -14.40 -4.74
N HIS A 192 -1.64 -14.88 -4.31
CA HIS A 192 -2.94 -14.36 -4.72
C HIS A 192 -3.84 -14.08 -3.51
N SER A 193 -4.94 -13.36 -3.73
CA SER A 193 -5.94 -13.09 -2.68
C SER A 193 -7.36 -13.52 -3.09
N ASP A 194 -8.10 -14.03 -2.12
CA ASP A 194 -9.50 -14.48 -2.24
C ASP A 194 -10.32 -14.13 -0.97
N THR A 195 -11.64 -14.36 -1.04
CA THR A 195 -12.64 -13.94 -0.02
C THR A 195 -12.94 -14.96 1.07
#